data_AF-A0AAW5TDQ9-F1
#
_entry.id   AF-A0AAW5TDQ9-F1
#
_cell.length_a   1.000
_cell.length_b   1.000
_cell.length_c   1.000
_cell.angle_alpha   90.00
_cell.angle_beta   90.00
_cell.angle_gamma   90.00
#
_symmetry.space_group_name_H-M   'P 1'
#
loop_
_entity.id
_entity.type
_entity.pdbx_description
1 polymer ?
#
loop_
_entity_poly.entity_id
_entity_poly.type
_entity_poly.pdbx_seq_one_letter_code
_entity_poly.pdbx_strand_id
1 'polypeptide(L)'
;MSNNDDFLEELSELANQEDDRIWSESHLDGYSDFYKENEASKVWWIDKLDAIGEHLFSFDQKKIYNLFVDYPHNMMDKEVEIFDKENPYWKEFLSNRKK
;
A
#
# COMPACT_ATOMS: atom_id res chain seq x y z
N MET A 1 -25.66 29.55 -12.04
CA MET A 1 -24.89 29.86 -10.81
C MET A 1 -24.05 28.62 -10.53
N SER A 2 -22.81 28.83 -10.08
CA SER A 2 -21.64 28.01 -10.43
C SER A 2 -21.58 26.65 -9.71
N ASN A 3 -21.33 25.58 -10.45
CA ASN A 3 -21.00 24.22 -9.96
C ASN A 3 -19.66 24.16 -9.16
N ASN A 4 -19.05 25.30 -8.83
CA ASN A 4 -17.77 25.38 -8.13
C ASN A 4 -17.93 25.40 -6.62
N ASP A 5 -19.07 25.85 -6.10
CA ASP A 5 -19.30 25.92 -4.65
C ASP A 5 -19.51 24.50 -4.08
N ASP A 6 -20.25 23.64 -4.79
CA ASP A 6 -20.47 22.23 -4.41
C ASP A 6 -19.16 21.41 -4.40
N PHE A 7 -18.23 21.66 -5.35
CA PHE A 7 -16.96 20.92 -5.44
C PHE A 7 -16.00 21.26 -4.29
N LEU A 8 -15.97 22.51 -3.84
CA LEU A 8 -15.12 22.93 -2.73
C LEU A 8 -15.64 22.40 -1.38
N GLU A 9 -16.96 22.26 -1.25
CA GLU A 9 -17.59 21.64 -0.09
C GLU A 9 -17.27 20.14 -0.03
N GLU A 10 -17.41 19.42 -1.14
CA GLU A 10 -17.03 18.00 -1.24
C GLU A 10 -15.54 17.77 -0.95
N LEU A 11 -14.64 18.60 -1.49
CA LEU A 11 -13.21 18.52 -1.19
C LEU A 11 -12.89 18.82 0.28
N SER A 12 -13.60 19.78 0.89
CA SER A 12 -13.47 20.08 2.30
C SER A 12 -13.93 18.90 3.16
N GLU A 13 -15.02 18.24 2.80
CA GLU A 13 -15.50 17.04 3.50
C GLU A 13 -14.49 15.89 3.40
N LEU A 14 -13.95 15.62 2.21
CA LEU A 14 -12.93 14.57 2.00
C LEU A 14 -11.62 14.86 2.73
N ALA A 15 -11.17 16.12 2.74
CA ALA A 15 -9.94 16.51 3.43
C ALA A 15 -10.06 16.45 4.97
N ASN A 16 -11.28 16.55 5.50
CA ASN A 16 -11.56 16.45 6.93
C ASN A 16 -11.95 15.03 7.36
N GLN A 17 -12.02 14.07 6.44
CA GLN A 17 -12.26 12.68 6.79
C GLN A 17 -11.05 12.15 7.59
N GLU A 18 -11.32 11.54 8.75
CA GLU A 18 -10.26 10.94 9.55
C GLU A 18 -9.59 9.82 8.74
N ASP A 19 -8.26 9.87 8.69
CA ASP A 19 -7.46 8.78 8.16
C ASP A 19 -7.51 7.61 9.14
N ASP A 20 -8.29 6.59 8.83
CA ASP A 20 -8.53 5.40 9.65
C ASP A 20 -7.44 4.34 9.50
N ARG A 21 -6.39 4.63 8.72
CA ARG A 21 -5.24 3.74 8.56
C ARG A 21 -4.46 3.60 9.86
N ILE A 22 -3.93 2.41 10.05
CA ILE A 22 -3.08 2.08 11.18
C ILE A 22 -1.64 2.34 10.78
N TRP A 23 -0.96 3.17 11.57
CA TRP A 23 0.43 3.57 11.33
C TRP A 23 1.40 2.88 12.30
N SER A 24 2.62 2.65 11.85
CA SER A 24 3.72 2.13 12.66
C SER A 24 5.04 2.75 12.21
N GLU A 25 5.79 3.30 13.17
CA GLU A 25 7.01 4.05 12.90
C GLU A 25 8.08 3.18 12.21
N SER A 26 8.54 3.58 11.03
CA SER A 26 9.47 2.75 10.25
C SER A 26 10.91 2.84 10.76
N HIS A 27 11.29 3.99 11.32
CA HIS A 27 12.66 4.31 11.72
C HIS A 27 13.68 4.25 10.56
N LEU A 28 13.22 4.33 9.31
CA LEU A 28 14.05 4.25 8.11
C LEU A 28 14.21 5.62 7.47
N ASP A 29 15.45 6.07 7.33
CA ASP A 29 15.74 7.35 6.65
C ASP A 29 15.42 7.24 5.15
N GLY A 30 14.72 8.25 4.61
CA GLY A 30 14.23 8.27 3.23
C GLY A 30 12.95 7.46 2.97
N TYR A 31 12.32 6.88 3.99
CA TYR A 31 11.04 6.17 3.86
C TYR A 31 9.96 6.81 4.72
N SER A 32 8.70 6.59 4.34
CA SER A 32 7.55 6.86 5.19
C SER A 32 7.50 5.89 6.37
N ASP A 33 6.56 6.15 7.29
CA ASP A 33 6.13 5.13 8.24
C ASP A 33 5.34 4.02 7.54
N PHE A 34 5.27 2.86 8.19
CA PHE A 34 4.46 1.75 7.72
C PHE A 34 2.98 2.05 7.96
N TYR A 35 2.13 1.68 7.00
CA TYR A 35 0.68 1.81 7.16
C TYR A 35 -0.09 0.60 6.64
N LYS A 36 -1.30 0.43 7.15
CA LYS A 36 -2.27 -0.55 6.63
C LYS A 36 -3.71 -0.09 6.88
N GLU A 37 -4.62 -0.60 6.06
CA GLU A 37 -6.03 -0.22 6.08
C GLU A 37 -6.78 -0.69 7.35
N ASN A 38 -6.43 -1.84 7.93
CA ASN A 38 -7.12 -2.37 9.10
C ASN A 38 -6.25 -3.35 9.91
N GLU A 39 -6.67 -3.68 11.14
CA GLU A 39 -5.91 -4.56 12.03
C GLU A 39 -5.72 -5.97 11.47
N ALA A 40 -6.71 -6.47 10.71
CA ALA A 40 -6.68 -7.81 10.14
C ALA A 40 -5.73 -7.95 8.94
N SER A 41 -5.40 -6.83 8.27
CA SER A 41 -4.41 -6.81 7.19
C SER A 41 -3.02 -7.17 7.73
N LYS A 42 -2.38 -8.09 7.03
CA LYS A 42 -1.01 -8.55 7.29
C LYS A 42 0.01 -7.79 6.46
N VAL A 43 -0.40 -7.22 5.34
CA VAL A 43 0.45 -6.38 4.50
C VAL A 43 0.52 -4.96 5.07
N TRP A 44 1.74 -4.52 5.32
CA TRP A 44 2.10 -3.14 5.64
C TRP A 44 2.69 -2.49 4.40
N TRP A 45 2.19 -1.32 4.02
CA TRP A 45 2.73 -0.51 2.95
C TRP A 45 3.75 0.47 3.50
N ILE A 46 4.72 0.83 2.67
CA ILE A 46 5.72 1.84 2.96
C ILE A 46 6.10 2.53 1.67
N ASP A 47 6.33 3.82 1.72
CA ASP A 47 6.70 4.61 0.55
C ASP A 47 8.14 5.10 0.69
N LYS A 48 8.88 5.04 -0.41
CA LYS A 48 10.22 5.59 -0.48
C LYS A 48 10.15 7.02 -1.01
N LEU A 49 10.59 7.99 -0.20
CA LEU A 49 10.31 9.41 -0.42
C LEU A 49 11.09 10.02 -1.60
N ASP A 50 12.20 9.40 -2.00
CA ASP A 50 13.05 9.82 -3.12
C ASP A 50 12.82 9.00 -4.40
N ALA A 51 11.83 8.09 -4.43
CA ALA A 51 11.54 7.23 -5.56
C ALA A 51 10.10 7.42 -6.08
N ILE A 52 9.92 7.32 -7.40
CA ILE A 52 8.62 7.39 -8.06
C ILE A 52 8.33 6.05 -8.72
N GLY A 53 7.13 5.51 -8.48
CA GLY A 53 6.63 4.29 -9.12
C GLY A 53 7.05 2.99 -8.43
N GLU A 54 7.77 3.05 -7.31
CA GLU A 54 7.99 1.90 -6.45
C GLU A 54 6.74 1.67 -5.58
N HIS A 55 6.25 0.43 -5.54
CA HIS A 55 5.23 0.01 -4.57
C HIS A 55 5.90 -0.95 -3.60
N LEU A 56 6.14 -0.49 -2.38
CA LEU A 56 6.86 -1.26 -1.38
C LEU A 56 5.91 -1.72 -0.28
N PHE A 57 6.16 -2.94 0.21
CA PHE A 57 5.36 -3.53 1.27
C PHE A 57 6.18 -4.49 2.13
N SER A 58 5.65 -4.82 3.31
CA SER A 58 6.25 -5.74 4.27
C SER A 58 5.17 -6.53 5.00
N PHE A 59 5.50 -7.75 5.45
CA PHE A 59 4.62 -8.52 6.34
C PHE A 59 5.02 -8.40 7.81
N ASP A 60 6.27 -8.04 8.08
CA ASP A 60 6.88 -8.04 9.41
C ASP A 60 7.49 -6.69 9.81
N GLN A 61 7.32 -5.66 8.95
CA GLN A 61 7.92 -4.33 9.07
C GLN A 61 9.46 -4.34 9.11
N LYS A 62 10.10 -5.43 8.67
CA LYS A 62 11.55 -5.57 8.63
C LYS A 62 12.04 -5.86 7.22
N LYS A 63 11.44 -6.84 6.57
CA LYS A 63 11.74 -7.18 5.18
C LYS A 63 10.81 -6.40 4.26
N ILE A 64 11.39 -5.50 3.48
CA ILE A 64 10.67 -4.71 2.48
C ILE A 64 10.79 -5.40 1.12
N TYR A 65 9.66 -5.62 0.49
CA TYR A 65 9.52 -6.14 -0.86
C TYR A 65 9.12 -5.01 -1.80
N ASN A 66 9.61 -5.05 -3.03
CA ASN A 66 9.10 -4.24 -4.11
C ASN A 66 8.13 -5.06 -4.97
N LEU A 67 6.88 -4.63 -5.06
CA LEU A 67 5.82 -5.32 -5.80
C LEU A 67 6.19 -5.63 -7.26
N PHE A 68 6.93 -4.75 -7.92
CA PHE A 68 7.28 -4.95 -9.32
C PHE A 68 8.58 -5.71 -9.54
N VAL A 69 9.42 -5.89 -8.52
CA VAL A 69 10.69 -6.61 -8.64
C VAL A 69 10.59 -7.99 -8.02
N ASP A 70 9.98 -8.09 -6.84
CA ASP A 70 9.99 -9.30 -6.01
C ASP A 70 8.79 -10.21 -6.22
N TYR A 71 7.62 -9.64 -6.50
CA TYR A 71 6.42 -10.45 -6.68
C TYR A 71 6.37 -11.10 -8.08
N PRO A 72 6.08 -12.41 -8.18
CA PRO A 72 5.91 -13.38 -7.08
C PRO A 72 7.20 -14.16 -6.72
N HIS A 73 8.24 -14.09 -7.56
CA HIS A 73 9.33 -15.08 -7.57
C HIS A 73 10.34 -14.98 -6.42
N ASN A 74 10.49 -13.81 -5.79
CA ASN A 74 11.42 -13.60 -4.67
C ASN A 74 10.74 -13.75 -3.30
N MET A 75 9.48 -14.18 -3.30
CA MET A 75 8.65 -14.37 -2.10
C MET A 75 8.45 -15.87 -1.83
N MET A 76 8.18 -16.22 -0.57
CA MET A 76 7.77 -17.59 -0.22
C MET A 76 6.33 -17.84 -0.69
N ASP A 77 5.99 -19.07 -1.05
CA ASP A 77 4.63 -19.45 -1.49
C ASP A 77 3.53 -18.99 -0.52
N LYS A 78 3.80 -19.09 0.79
CA LYS A 78 2.88 -18.64 1.84
C LYS A 78 2.70 -17.12 1.87
N GLU A 79 3.78 -16.35 1.62
CA GLU A 79 3.71 -14.89 1.54
C GLU A 79 2.93 -14.45 0.30
N VAL A 80 3.14 -15.15 -0.84
CA VAL A 80 2.37 -14.92 -2.06
C VAL A 80 0.89 -15.20 -1.83
N GLU A 81 0.54 -16.30 -1.15
CA GLU A 81 -0.85 -16.63 -0.84
C GLU A 81 -1.52 -15.58 0.05
N ILE A 82 -0.82 -15.10 1.09
CA ILE A 82 -1.32 -14.02 1.96
C ILE A 82 -1.52 -12.75 1.15
N PHE A 83 -0.53 -12.34 0.35
CA PHE A 83 -0.61 -11.13 -0.46
C PHE A 83 -1.76 -11.22 -1.47
N ASP A 84 -1.88 -12.34 -2.17
CA ASP A 84 -2.94 -12.62 -3.15
C ASP A 84 -4.34 -12.50 -2.56
N LYS A 85 -4.50 -12.89 -1.29
CA LYS A 85 -5.78 -12.87 -0.59
C LYS A 85 -6.16 -11.45 -0.16
N GLU A 86 -5.19 -10.66 0.29
CA GLU A 86 -5.42 -9.28 0.72
C GLU A 86 -5.48 -8.29 -0.44
N ASN A 87 -4.79 -8.61 -1.55
CA ASN A 87 -4.63 -7.73 -2.71
C ASN A 87 -5.10 -8.42 -4.01
N PRO A 88 -6.41 -8.70 -4.15
CA PRO A 88 -6.95 -9.41 -5.31
C PRO A 88 -6.71 -8.65 -6.61
N TYR A 89 -6.77 -7.31 -6.59
CA TYR A 89 -6.47 -6.47 -7.75
C TYR A 89 -5.05 -6.70 -8.26
N TRP A 90 -4.04 -6.62 -7.37
CA TRP A 90 -2.64 -6.80 -7.76
C TRP A 90 -2.35 -8.22 -8.24
N LYS A 91 -2.97 -9.23 -7.62
CA LYS A 91 -2.90 -10.62 -8.07
C LYS A 91 -3.39 -10.78 -9.50
N GLU A 92 -4.52 -10.18 -9.85
CA GLU A 92 -5.09 -10.25 -11.19
C GLU A 92 -4.24 -9.47 -12.18
N PHE A 93 -3.86 -8.25 -11.83
CA PHE A 93 -3.03 -7.36 -12.66
C PHE A 93 -1.67 -7.98 -13.00
N LEU A 94 -1.03 -8.63 -12.02
CA LEU A 94 0.30 -9.26 -12.17
C LEU A 94 0.22 -10.76 -12.48
N SER A 95 -0.96 -11.29 -12.80
CA SER A 95 -1.17 -12.72 -13.07
C SER A 95 -0.23 -13.30 -14.14
N ASN A 96 0.15 -12.49 -15.12
CA ASN A 96 1.10 -12.87 -16.18
C ASN A 96 2.51 -13.19 -15.67
N ARG A 97 2.89 -12.74 -14.47
CA ARG A 97 4.19 -13.03 -13.86
C ARG A 97 4.27 -14.40 -13.21
N LYS A 98 3.15 -15.10 -13.03
CA LYS A 98 3.13 -16.45 -12.43
C LYS A 98 3.32 -17.58 -13.45
N LYS A 99 3.75 -17.25 -14.66
CA LYS A 99 3.92 -18.20 -15.78
C LYS A 99 5.31 -18.81 -15.81
#